data_AF-A0A7C4VZS7-F1
#
_entry.id   AF-A0A7C4VZS7-F1
#
_cell.length_a   1.000
_cell.length_b   1.000
_cell.length_c   1.000
_cell.angle_alpha   90.00
_cell.angle_beta   90.00
_cell.angle_gamma   90.00
#
_symmetry.space_group_name_H-M   'P 1'
#
loop_
_entity.id
_entity.type
_entity.pdbx_description
1 polymer ?
#
loop_
_entity_poly.entity_id
_entity_poly.type
_entity_poly.pdbx_seq_one_letter_code
_entity_poly.pdbx_strand_id
1 'polypeptide(L)'
;MTSPSAWLDEARLQAVLDRAAATDAARVRAILDRARSLAGLDLEEAAVLTAVSDPALLAELFAAARAVKQEIYGSRLVLFAPLYISNLCANECLYCAFRASNTALRRRCLTPAEIRREVEILVEQGHKRLLLVAGESYPPQGFDYVLEAIATVYAVRRGRGEIRRVNVNVAPLEIEEFRRLKAARIGTYQLFQETYRRAAYARLHPAGRKADYDWRLSAMDRALAAGLDDVGIGVLFGLADWRFELLALLRHSAHLEQTHGVGPHTVSVPRLEPATGSEVSRRPPAPVSDADFRKLIAILRLAVPYTGIILSTRETPAMRREAFALGVSQISAGSRTNPGGYADADRQDAAQFSLGGSVSRKRYVRYLEVGLGSSLRTSGPQEGSGTRNWADRSPSERFRETSWSPEILRHPWVPFSVRILSVPDWFTKAASQNPATEKSTSRGFSSSASAVASMVNNISSDLPSSL
;
A
#
# COMPACT_ATOMS: atom_id res chain seq x y z
N MET A 1 -23.08 -25.03 14.19
CA MET A 1 -22.15 -24.28 13.32
C MET A 1 -21.75 -23.01 14.07
N THR A 2 -20.46 -22.83 14.35
CA THR A 2 -19.94 -21.60 14.93
C THR A 2 -20.17 -20.43 13.98
N SER A 3 -20.54 -19.25 14.49
CA SER A 3 -20.72 -18.05 13.67
C SER A 3 -19.45 -17.79 12.82
N PRO A 4 -19.57 -17.38 11.54
CA PRO A 4 -18.42 -17.05 10.68
C PRO A 4 -17.47 -15.99 11.27
N SER A 5 -17.93 -15.27 12.27
CA SER A 5 -17.25 -14.19 12.97
C SER A 5 -16.86 -14.51 14.41
N ALA A 6 -17.00 -15.76 14.85
CA ALA A 6 -16.70 -16.17 16.23
C ALA A 6 -15.25 -15.90 16.65
N TRP A 7 -14.33 -15.73 15.69
CA TRP A 7 -12.92 -15.40 15.94
C TRP A 7 -12.70 -13.94 16.36
N LEU A 8 -13.69 -13.06 16.17
CA LEU A 8 -13.64 -11.62 16.47
C LEU A 8 -14.56 -11.26 17.63
N ASP A 9 -14.00 -11.25 18.84
CA ASP A 9 -14.69 -10.85 20.07
C ASP A 9 -14.40 -9.38 20.41
N GLU A 10 -15.37 -8.49 20.16
CA GLU A 10 -15.22 -7.05 20.42
C GLU A 10 -14.98 -6.72 21.90
N ALA A 11 -15.61 -7.46 22.82
CA ALA A 11 -15.48 -7.23 24.25
C ALA A 11 -14.07 -7.59 24.72
N ARG A 12 -13.52 -8.71 24.22
CA ARG A 12 -12.14 -9.08 24.49
C ARG A 12 -11.14 -8.05 23.94
N LEU A 13 -11.34 -7.56 22.72
CA LEU A 13 -10.47 -6.52 22.14
C LEU A 13 -10.54 -5.21 22.94
N GLN A 14 -11.74 -4.83 23.39
CA GLN A 14 -11.91 -3.66 24.26
C GLN A 14 -11.18 -3.84 25.59
N ALA A 15 -11.33 -5.01 26.22
CA ALA A 15 -10.64 -5.30 27.48
C ALA A 15 -9.10 -5.28 27.33
N VAL A 16 -8.56 -5.66 26.17
CA VAL A 16 -7.12 -5.54 25.88
C VAL A 16 -6.69 -4.07 25.84
N LEU A 17 -7.46 -3.21 25.18
CA LEU A 17 -7.20 -1.76 25.13
C LEU A 17 -7.27 -1.12 26.52
N ASP A 18 -8.29 -1.46 27.30
CA ASP A 18 -8.51 -0.89 28.62
C ASP A 18 -7.36 -1.24 29.58
N ARG A 19 -6.83 -2.47 29.50
CA ARG A 19 -5.63 -2.89 30.25
C ARG A 19 -4.34 -2.20 29.79
N ALA A 20 -4.27 -1.79 28.53
CA ALA A 20 -3.10 -1.15 27.93
C ALA A 20 -3.04 0.37 28.18
N ALA A 21 -4.05 0.97 28.80
CA ALA A 21 -4.17 2.41 28.99
C ALA A 21 -3.03 3.03 29.84
N ALA A 22 -2.37 2.23 30.68
CA ALA A 22 -1.19 2.67 31.43
C ALA A 22 0.10 2.39 30.64
N THR A 23 0.86 3.45 30.34
CA THR A 23 2.13 3.34 29.60
C THR A 23 3.28 3.14 30.58
N ASP A 24 3.97 2.00 30.50
CA ASP A 24 5.25 1.76 31.19
C ASP A 24 6.38 1.81 30.16
N ALA A 25 7.32 2.74 30.34
CA ALA A 25 8.44 2.95 29.43
C ALA A 25 9.34 1.71 29.29
N ALA A 26 9.55 0.94 30.38
CA ALA A 26 10.36 -0.28 30.34
C ALA A 26 9.67 -1.34 29.47
N ARG A 27 8.37 -1.55 29.68
CA ARG A 27 7.55 -2.44 28.85
C ARG A 27 7.52 -2.02 27.38
N VAL A 28 7.34 -0.74 27.09
CA VAL A 28 7.36 -0.23 25.70
C VAL A 28 8.68 -0.57 25.02
N ARG A 29 9.82 -0.31 25.68
CA ARG A 29 11.15 -0.61 25.11
C ARG A 29 11.35 -2.10 24.85
N ALA A 30 10.94 -2.95 25.79
CA ALA A 30 11.00 -4.40 25.61
C ALA A 30 10.19 -4.88 24.38
N ILE A 31 8.99 -4.31 24.18
CA ILE A 31 8.17 -4.59 22.99
C ILE A 31 8.88 -4.16 21.71
N LEU A 32 9.47 -2.95 21.69
CA LEU A 32 10.18 -2.44 20.51
C LEU A 32 11.40 -3.29 20.18
N ASP A 33 12.16 -3.75 21.18
CA ASP A 33 13.32 -4.62 20.98
C ASP A 33 12.91 -5.98 20.43
N ARG A 34 11.84 -6.58 20.96
CA ARG A 34 11.28 -7.82 20.40
C ARG A 34 10.80 -7.60 18.96
N ALA A 35 10.11 -6.50 18.66
CA ALA A 35 9.60 -6.23 17.32
C ALA A 35 10.71 -6.11 16.26
N ARG A 36 11.90 -5.62 16.64
CA ARG A 36 13.09 -5.57 15.78
C ARG A 36 13.60 -6.95 15.36
N SER A 37 13.23 -8.02 16.07
CA SER A 37 13.53 -9.42 15.68
C SER A 37 12.64 -9.97 14.56
N LEU A 38 11.70 -9.15 14.04
CA LEU A 38 10.79 -9.49 12.94
C LEU A 38 9.78 -10.61 13.27
N ALA A 39 9.53 -10.86 14.55
CA ALA A 39 8.59 -11.89 15.02
C ALA A 39 7.11 -11.44 15.05
N GLY A 40 6.83 -10.18 14.69
CA GLY A 40 5.50 -9.59 14.84
C GLY A 40 5.16 -9.22 16.28
N LEU A 41 3.95 -8.69 16.49
CA LEU A 41 3.42 -8.30 17.80
C LEU A 41 2.11 -9.03 18.07
N ASP A 42 1.87 -9.39 19.32
CA ASP A 42 0.55 -9.81 19.77
C ASP A 42 -0.40 -8.61 19.98
N LEU A 43 -1.65 -8.89 20.34
CA LEU A 43 -2.68 -7.87 20.50
C LEU A 43 -2.42 -6.97 21.72
N GLU A 44 -1.93 -7.55 22.81
CA GLU A 44 -1.60 -6.87 24.05
C GLU A 44 -0.42 -5.90 23.86
N GLU A 45 0.63 -6.32 23.17
CA GLU A 45 1.77 -5.49 22.82
C GLU A 45 1.38 -4.36 21.87
N ALA A 46 0.62 -4.67 20.81
CA ALA A 46 0.12 -3.65 19.90
C ALA A 46 -0.75 -2.61 20.63
N ALA A 47 -1.60 -3.05 21.56
CA ALA A 47 -2.44 -2.17 22.39
C ALA A 47 -1.61 -1.21 23.24
N VAL A 48 -0.55 -1.69 23.90
CA VAL A 48 0.39 -0.85 24.67
C VAL A 48 1.00 0.23 23.78
N LEU A 49 1.43 -0.12 22.57
CA LEU A 49 1.99 0.87 21.64
C LEU A 49 0.96 1.92 21.20
N THR A 50 -0.34 1.60 21.17
CA THR A 50 -1.37 2.59 20.83
C THR A 50 -1.53 3.68 21.90
N ALA A 51 -1.24 3.37 23.16
CA ALA A 51 -1.34 4.28 24.30
C ALA A 51 -0.15 5.25 24.40
N VAL A 52 0.96 4.96 23.72
CA VAL A 52 2.17 5.80 23.76
C VAL A 52 1.86 7.22 23.26
N SER A 53 2.15 8.20 24.12
CA SER A 53 2.02 9.64 23.88
C SER A 53 3.28 10.44 24.24
N ASP A 54 4.18 9.87 25.04
CA ASP A 54 5.47 10.48 25.37
C ASP A 54 6.33 10.70 24.11
N PRO A 55 6.86 11.92 23.88
CA PRO A 55 7.64 12.23 22.68
C PRO A 55 8.90 11.37 22.48
N ALA A 56 9.59 11.00 23.56
CA ALA A 56 10.79 10.18 23.46
C ALA A 56 10.44 8.74 23.06
N LEU A 57 9.43 8.14 23.72
CA LEU A 57 8.94 6.81 23.36
C LEU A 57 8.33 6.76 21.95
N LEU A 58 7.66 7.83 21.50
CA LEU A 58 7.19 7.95 20.11
C LEU A 58 8.36 7.94 19.12
N ALA A 59 9.44 8.66 19.41
CA ALA A 59 10.63 8.65 18.58
C ALA A 59 11.27 7.26 18.52
N GLU A 60 11.34 6.55 19.65
CA GLU A 60 11.82 5.16 19.72
C GLU A 60 10.93 4.20 18.89
N LEU A 61 9.60 4.34 18.98
CA LEU A 61 8.64 3.57 18.17
C LEU A 61 8.85 3.80 16.67
N PHE A 62 8.99 5.05 16.25
CA PHE A 62 9.24 5.41 14.86
C PHE A 62 10.60 4.92 14.37
N ALA A 63 11.63 4.91 15.22
CA ALA A 63 12.93 4.36 14.89
C ALA A 63 12.88 2.84 14.69
N ALA A 64 12.16 2.12 15.57
CA ALA A 64 11.93 0.68 15.43
C ALA A 64 11.23 0.35 14.11
N ALA A 65 10.15 1.06 13.79
CA ALA A 65 9.38 0.81 12.58
C ALA A 65 10.20 1.07 11.29
N ARG A 66 11.03 2.12 11.28
CA ARG A 66 12.00 2.39 10.20
C ARG A 66 13.00 1.26 10.03
N ALA A 67 13.55 0.74 11.14
CA ALA A 67 14.51 -0.36 11.11
C ALA A 67 13.89 -1.62 10.50
N VAL A 68 12.70 -2.02 10.96
CA VAL A 68 11.96 -3.18 10.42
C VAL A 68 11.59 -2.99 8.94
N LYS A 69 11.15 -1.79 8.55
CA LYS A 69 10.87 -1.47 7.15
C LYS A 69 12.13 -1.56 6.28
N GLN A 70 13.26 -1.07 6.78
CA GLN A 70 14.52 -1.11 6.04
C GLN A 70 15.04 -2.54 5.90
N GLU A 71 14.94 -3.35 6.94
CA GLU A 71 15.37 -4.76 6.93
C GLU A 71 14.59 -5.58 5.88
N ILE A 72 13.27 -5.43 5.81
CA ILE A 72 12.43 -6.27 4.93
C ILE A 72 12.24 -5.64 3.55
N TYR A 73 12.00 -4.33 3.48
CA TYR A 73 11.65 -3.67 2.21
C TYR A 73 12.79 -2.85 1.63
N GLY A 74 13.80 -2.50 2.43
CA GLY A 74 14.82 -1.53 2.06
C GLY A 74 14.23 -0.18 1.67
N SER A 75 14.86 0.50 0.73
CA SER A 75 14.34 1.73 0.13
C SER A 75 13.25 1.48 -0.93
N ARG A 76 12.83 0.22 -1.17
CA ARG A 76 11.91 -0.10 -2.25
C ARG A 76 10.50 0.41 -1.95
N LEU A 77 9.88 0.98 -2.97
CA LEU A 77 8.50 1.44 -2.97
C LEU A 77 7.83 0.97 -4.25
N VAL A 78 6.75 0.20 -4.11
CA VAL A 78 5.94 -0.28 -5.23
C VAL A 78 4.94 0.81 -5.63
N LEU A 79 4.87 1.10 -6.93
CA LEU A 79 3.85 2.00 -7.50
C LEU A 79 2.75 1.20 -8.20
N PHE A 80 1.50 1.61 -7.99
CA PHE A 80 0.34 1.15 -8.75
C PHE A 80 -0.60 2.31 -9.10
N ALA A 81 -1.60 2.06 -9.93
CA ALA A 81 -2.68 3.00 -10.22
C ALA A 81 -4.04 2.32 -10.05
N PRO A 82 -5.02 2.96 -9.39
CA PRO A 82 -6.38 2.46 -9.38
C PRO A 82 -7.06 2.75 -10.72
N LEU A 83 -7.79 1.78 -11.26
CA LEU A 83 -8.67 1.96 -12.42
C LEU A 83 -10.10 1.71 -11.97
N TYR A 84 -10.87 2.78 -11.86
CA TYR A 84 -12.30 2.70 -11.59
C TYR A 84 -13.01 2.34 -12.89
N ILE A 85 -13.62 1.16 -12.95
CA ILE A 85 -14.36 0.72 -14.14
C ILE A 85 -15.86 1.00 -14.03
N SER A 86 -16.38 1.21 -12.82
CA SER A 86 -17.79 1.50 -12.58
C SER A 86 -17.99 2.24 -11.26
N ASN A 87 -18.95 3.16 -11.23
CA ASN A 87 -19.48 3.77 -10.00
C ASN A 87 -20.94 3.39 -9.71
N LEU A 88 -21.46 2.36 -10.38
CA LEU A 88 -22.75 1.77 -10.08
C LEU A 88 -22.65 1.03 -8.74
N CYS A 89 -23.61 1.23 -7.85
CA CYS A 89 -23.64 0.57 -6.55
C CYS A 89 -25.08 0.53 -6.04
N ALA A 90 -25.47 -0.60 -5.43
CA ALA A 90 -26.79 -0.76 -4.82
C ALA A 90 -26.80 -0.46 -3.30
N ASN A 91 -25.65 -0.16 -2.69
CA ASN A 91 -25.55 0.05 -1.25
C ASN A 91 -25.73 1.51 -0.82
N GLU A 92 -26.07 1.70 0.45
CA GLU A 92 -26.31 3.02 1.07
C GLU A 92 -25.21 3.46 2.06
N CYS A 93 -23.94 3.20 1.74
CA CYS A 93 -22.82 3.54 2.62
C CYS A 93 -22.78 5.06 2.91
N LEU A 94 -22.98 5.48 4.16
CA LEU A 94 -23.17 6.90 4.49
C LEU A 94 -21.93 7.77 4.25
N TYR A 95 -20.76 7.16 4.18
CA TYR A 95 -19.46 7.82 3.93
C TYR A 95 -19.06 7.88 2.45
N CYS A 96 -19.79 7.23 1.54
CA CYS A 96 -19.35 7.01 0.16
C CYS A 96 -20.16 7.84 -0.84
N ALA A 97 -19.47 8.51 -1.77
CA ALA A 97 -20.12 9.21 -2.87
C ALA A 97 -20.97 8.26 -3.73
N PHE A 98 -20.51 7.02 -3.95
CA PHE A 98 -21.17 6.09 -4.87
C PHE A 98 -22.45 5.45 -4.31
N ARG A 99 -22.88 5.77 -3.09
CA ARG A 99 -24.12 5.21 -2.51
C ARG A 99 -25.32 5.42 -3.45
N ALA A 100 -26.25 4.47 -3.53
CA ALA A 100 -27.25 4.41 -4.61
C ALA A 100 -28.15 5.67 -4.66
N SER A 101 -28.58 6.16 -3.50
CA SER A 101 -29.41 7.36 -3.34
C SER A 101 -28.74 8.68 -3.76
N ASN A 102 -27.43 8.69 -3.97
CA ASN A 102 -26.71 9.92 -4.32
C ASN A 102 -26.88 10.25 -5.80
N THR A 103 -27.74 11.24 -6.09
CA THR A 103 -28.01 11.72 -7.45
C THR A 103 -27.08 12.85 -7.90
N ALA A 104 -26.18 13.31 -7.02
CA ALA A 104 -25.22 14.37 -7.33
C ALA A 104 -24.05 13.90 -8.22
N LEU A 105 -23.93 12.59 -8.47
CA LEU A 105 -22.89 12.02 -9.33
C LEU A 105 -23.49 11.45 -10.61
N ARG A 106 -22.75 11.62 -11.71
CA ARG A 106 -23.07 10.93 -12.96
C ARG A 106 -22.73 9.44 -12.83
N ARG A 107 -23.74 8.59 -13.00
CA ARG A 107 -23.56 7.13 -13.05
C ARG A 107 -22.88 6.72 -14.35
N ARG A 108 -21.83 5.90 -14.24
CA ARG A 108 -20.98 5.48 -15.36
C ARG A 108 -20.42 4.08 -15.11
N CYS A 109 -20.48 3.28 -16.16
CA CYS A 109 -19.80 2.01 -16.30
C CYS A 109 -19.03 2.07 -17.62
N LEU A 110 -17.75 1.71 -17.61
CA LEU A 110 -16.91 1.80 -18.81
C LEU A 110 -17.19 0.64 -19.75
N THR A 111 -17.19 0.92 -21.05
CA THR A 111 -17.17 -0.11 -22.09
C THR A 111 -15.77 -0.73 -22.21
N PRO A 112 -15.63 -1.93 -22.81
CA PRO A 112 -14.31 -2.53 -23.07
C PRO A 112 -13.37 -1.60 -23.86
N ALA A 113 -13.91 -0.81 -24.79
CA ALA A 113 -13.12 0.17 -25.55
C ALA A 113 -12.60 1.32 -24.67
N GLU A 114 -13.42 1.82 -23.74
CA GLU A 114 -12.98 2.84 -22.78
C GLU A 114 -11.97 2.28 -21.79
N ILE A 115 -12.17 1.07 -21.27
CA ILE A 115 -11.22 0.39 -20.38
C ILE A 115 -9.87 0.25 -21.08
N ARG A 116 -9.87 -0.20 -22.34
CA ARG A 116 -8.65 -0.27 -23.17
C ARG A 116 -7.94 1.08 -23.22
N ARG A 117 -8.65 2.17 -23.52
CA ARG A 117 -8.09 3.52 -23.60
C ARG A 117 -7.47 3.97 -22.28
N GLU A 118 -8.15 3.75 -21.15
CA GLU A 118 -7.60 4.07 -19.83
C GLU A 118 -6.30 3.30 -19.54
N VAL A 119 -6.27 2.01 -19.87
CA VAL A 119 -5.10 1.15 -19.66
C VAL A 119 -3.94 1.55 -20.54
N GLU A 120 -4.19 1.94 -21.79
CA GLU A 120 -3.16 2.45 -22.69
C GLU A 120 -2.48 3.69 -22.11
N ILE A 121 -3.25 4.65 -21.60
CA ILE A 121 -2.73 5.86 -20.94
C ILE A 121 -1.88 5.47 -19.72
N LEU A 122 -2.35 4.54 -18.89
CA LEU A 122 -1.61 4.07 -17.72
C LEU A 122 -0.29 3.38 -18.10
N VAL A 123 -0.30 2.56 -19.16
CA VAL A 123 0.89 1.89 -19.68
C VAL A 123 1.90 2.89 -20.25
N GLU A 124 1.44 3.92 -20.97
CA GLU A 124 2.27 5.02 -21.50
C GLU A 124 2.86 5.89 -20.38
N GLN A 125 2.11 6.08 -19.29
CA GLN A 125 2.65 6.66 -18.05
C GLN A 125 3.67 5.73 -17.39
N GLY A 126 3.78 4.48 -17.83
CA GLY A 126 4.76 3.49 -17.41
C GLY A 126 4.28 2.57 -16.30
N HIS A 127 2.98 2.53 -15.98
CA HIS A 127 2.44 1.67 -14.92
C HIS A 127 2.55 0.21 -15.35
N LYS A 128 2.83 -0.66 -14.37
CA LYS A 128 2.92 -2.12 -14.53
C LYS A 128 1.97 -2.87 -13.59
N ARG A 129 1.41 -2.17 -12.61
CA ARG A 129 0.49 -2.72 -11.60
C ARG A 129 -0.74 -1.84 -11.54
N LEU A 130 -1.90 -2.48 -11.54
CA LEU A 130 -3.20 -1.82 -11.58
C LEU A 130 -4.07 -2.38 -10.45
N LEU A 131 -4.88 -1.54 -9.83
CA LEU A 131 -5.95 -1.93 -8.92
C LEU A 131 -7.29 -1.64 -9.58
N LEU A 132 -7.99 -2.66 -10.03
CA LEU A 132 -9.31 -2.52 -10.64
C LEU A 132 -10.35 -2.33 -9.54
N VAL A 133 -11.18 -1.29 -9.65
CA VAL A 133 -12.17 -0.90 -8.64
C VAL A 133 -13.56 -0.76 -9.28
N ALA A 134 -14.57 -1.34 -8.64
CA ALA A 134 -15.97 -1.17 -9.04
C ALA A 134 -16.87 -1.10 -7.80
N GLY A 135 -18.01 -0.40 -7.92
CA GLY A 135 -19.08 -0.50 -6.92
C GLY A 135 -19.81 -1.84 -6.97
N GLU A 136 -20.71 -2.08 -6.01
CA GLU A 136 -21.47 -3.33 -5.89
C GLU A 136 -22.78 -3.24 -6.69
N SER A 137 -22.63 -2.97 -7.98
CA SER A 137 -23.66 -3.13 -8.99
C SER A 137 -22.98 -3.13 -10.36
N TYR A 138 -23.43 -4.02 -11.22
CA TYR A 138 -22.85 -4.24 -12.54
C TYR A 138 -23.90 -4.00 -13.63
N PRO A 139 -23.47 -3.72 -14.87
CA PRO A 139 -24.37 -3.74 -16.02
C PRO A 139 -24.98 -5.15 -16.21
N PRO A 140 -25.94 -5.36 -17.14
CA PRO A 140 -26.71 -6.60 -17.25
C PRO A 140 -25.88 -7.90 -17.33
N GLN A 141 -24.61 -7.82 -17.72
CA GLN A 141 -23.68 -8.94 -17.75
C GLN A 141 -23.27 -9.45 -16.35
N GLY A 142 -23.62 -8.74 -15.28
CA GLY A 142 -23.29 -9.13 -13.91
C GLY A 142 -21.79 -9.19 -13.68
N PHE A 143 -21.32 -10.22 -12.97
CA PHE A 143 -19.91 -10.37 -12.63
C PHE A 143 -18.99 -10.57 -13.85
N ASP A 144 -19.54 -11.02 -14.98
CA ASP A 144 -18.80 -11.24 -16.21
C ASP A 144 -18.19 -9.94 -16.74
N TYR A 145 -18.84 -8.81 -16.44
CA TYR A 145 -18.29 -7.47 -16.71
C TYR A 145 -16.91 -7.26 -16.05
N VAL A 146 -16.72 -7.71 -14.81
CA VAL A 146 -15.44 -7.58 -14.10
C VAL A 146 -14.38 -8.49 -14.73
N LEU A 147 -14.77 -9.70 -15.14
CA LEU A 147 -13.87 -10.65 -15.80
C LEU A 147 -13.44 -10.15 -17.19
N GLU A 148 -14.37 -9.58 -17.97
CA GLU A 148 -14.08 -8.96 -19.26
C GLU A 148 -13.16 -7.74 -19.10
N ALA A 149 -13.36 -6.93 -18.05
CA ALA A 149 -12.48 -5.81 -17.73
C ALA A 149 -11.05 -6.28 -17.41
N ILE A 150 -10.89 -7.35 -16.61
CA ILE A 150 -9.58 -7.96 -16.31
C ILE A 150 -8.92 -8.47 -17.59
N ALA A 151 -9.66 -9.20 -18.42
CA ALA A 151 -9.16 -9.70 -19.70
C ALA A 151 -8.71 -8.57 -20.63
N THR A 152 -9.51 -7.49 -20.70
CA THR A 152 -9.19 -6.29 -21.48
C THR A 152 -7.88 -5.65 -21.00
N VAL A 153 -7.71 -5.47 -19.68
CA VAL A 153 -6.48 -4.91 -19.09
C VAL A 153 -5.26 -5.75 -19.48
N TYR A 154 -5.35 -7.08 -19.35
CA TYR A 154 -4.25 -7.97 -19.71
C TYR A 154 -4.01 -8.08 -21.22
N ALA A 155 -4.96 -7.71 -22.07
CA ALA A 155 -4.78 -7.69 -23.52
C ALA A 155 -4.09 -6.41 -24.04
N VAL A 156 -4.07 -5.32 -23.27
CA VAL A 156 -3.49 -4.04 -23.73
C VAL A 156 -1.97 -4.10 -23.77
N ARG A 157 -1.40 -3.74 -24.92
CA ARG A 157 0.04 -3.52 -25.12
C ARG A 157 0.27 -2.19 -25.83
N ARG A 158 1.20 -1.38 -25.32
CA ARG A 158 1.65 -0.13 -25.96
C ARG A 158 3.18 -0.08 -25.96
N GLY A 159 3.78 -0.20 -27.15
CA GLY A 159 5.22 -0.39 -27.31
C GLY A 159 5.69 -1.62 -26.52
N ARG A 160 6.72 -1.46 -25.67
CA ARG A 160 7.21 -2.50 -24.74
C ARG A 160 6.46 -2.51 -23.38
N GLY A 161 5.36 -1.76 -23.29
CA GLY A 161 4.60 -1.57 -22.06
C GLY A 161 3.37 -2.45 -21.96
N GLU A 162 3.11 -2.97 -20.75
CA GLU A 162 1.93 -3.75 -20.40
C GLU A 162 1.66 -3.65 -18.90
N ILE A 163 0.44 -3.99 -18.48
CA ILE A 163 0.12 -4.28 -17.07
C ILE A 163 0.48 -5.73 -16.78
N ARG A 164 1.29 -5.95 -15.76
CA ARG A 164 1.83 -7.26 -15.34
C ARG A 164 1.08 -7.86 -14.17
N ARG A 165 0.33 -7.04 -13.43
CA ARG A 165 -0.47 -7.50 -12.28
C ARG A 165 -1.70 -6.63 -12.11
N VAL A 166 -2.87 -7.28 -12.09
CA VAL A 166 -4.16 -6.66 -11.80
C VAL A 166 -4.62 -7.14 -10.42
N ASN A 167 -4.59 -6.25 -9.43
CA ASN A 167 -5.30 -6.45 -8.18
C ASN A 167 -6.77 -6.04 -8.38
N VAL A 168 -7.68 -6.59 -7.59
CA VAL A 168 -9.12 -6.34 -7.73
C VAL A 168 -9.70 -5.94 -6.39
N ASN A 169 -10.40 -4.80 -6.35
CA ASN A 169 -11.20 -4.34 -5.22
C ASN A 169 -12.66 -4.22 -5.65
N VAL A 170 -13.40 -5.31 -5.44
CA VAL A 170 -14.85 -5.39 -5.63
C VAL A 170 -15.49 -5.91 -4.35
N ALA A 171 -16.82 -5.82 -4.27
CA ALA A 171 -17.59 -6.33 -3.13
C ALA A 171 -17.36 -7.83 -2.86
N PRO A 172 -17.79 -8.34 -1.69
CA PRO A 172 -17.71 -9.76 -1.38
C PRO A 172 -18.42 -10.60 -2.45
N LEU A 173 -17.82 -11.73 -2.80
CA LEU A 173 -18.32 -12.64 -3.82
C LEU A 173 -18.69 -14.00 -3.22
N GLU A 174 -19.43 -14.79 -3.99
CA GLU A 174 -19.62 -16.21 -3.73
C GLU A 174 -18.34 -16.99 -4.09
N ILE A 175 -18.20 -18.20 -3.53
CA ILE A 175 -17.01 -19.05 -3.77
C ILE A 175 -16.78 -19.30 -5.27
N GLU A 176 -17.83 -19.51 -6.04
CA GLU A 176 -17.70 -19.78 -7.48
C GLU A 176 -17.18 -18.56 -8.25
N GLU A 177 -17.64 -17.37 -7.91
CA GLU A 177 -17.12 -16.12 -8.49
C GLU A 177 -15.65 -15.90 -8.11
N PHE A 178 -15.23 -16.27 -6.90
CA PHE A 178 -13.82 -16.26 -6.53
C PHE A 178 -12.99 -17.26 -7.35
N ARG A 179 -13.50 -18.47 -7.63
CA ARG A 179 -12.81 -19.42 -8.53
C ARG A 179 -12.63 -18.84 -9.92
N ARG A 180 -13.65 -18.14 -10.43
CA ARG A 180 -13.58 -17.42 -11.71
C ARG A 180 -12.55 -16.29 -11.68
N LEU A 181 -12.42 -15.54 -10.57
CA LEU A 181 -11.33 -14.56 -10.39
C LEU A 181 -9.94 -15.20 -10.40
N LYS A 182 -9.78 -16.34 -9.72
CA LYS A 182 -8.52 -17.10 -9.74
C LYS A 182 -8.16 -17.51 -11.17
N ALA A 183 -9.13 -18.04 -11.94
CA ALA A 183 -8.95 -18.39 -13.34
C ALA A 183 -8.59 -17.17 -14.22
N ALA A 184 -9.08 -15.98 -13.88
CA ALA A 184 -8.69 -14.72 -14.52
C ALA A 184 -7.28 -14.22 -14.15
N ARG A 185 -6.54 -14.96 -13.31
CA ARG A 185 -5.14 -14.69 -12.92
C ARG A 185 -4.95 -13.29 -12.32
N ILE A 186 -5.84 -12.92 -11.41
CA ILE A 186 -5.65 -11.70 -10.61
C ILE A 186 -4.41 -11.82 -9.72
N GLY A 187 -3.88 -10.67 -9.33
CA GLY A 187 -2.83 -10.58 -8.32
C GLY A 187 -3.40 -10.76 -6.92
N THR A 188 -3.93 -9.69 -6.35
CA THR A 188 -4.49 -9.68 -4.98
C THR A 188 -5.97 -9.30 -5.02
N TYR A 189 -6.82 -10.07 -4.34
CA TYR A 189 -8.18 -9.63 -4.04
C TYR A 189 -8.16 -8.73 -2.79
N GLN A 190 -8.66 -7.51 -2.91
CA GLN A 190 -8.65 -6.52 -1.85
C GLN A 190 -10.07 -6.22 -1.40
N LEU A 191 -10.30 -6.25 -0.10
CA LEU A 191 -11.59 -5.91 0.51
C LEU A 191 -11.32 -5.29 1.88
N PHE A 192 -11.75 -4.04 2.07
CA PHE A 192 -11.58 -3.36 3.35
C PHE A 192 -12.77 -3.69 4.22
N GLN A 193 -12.61 -4.18 5.45
CA GLN A 193 -13.76 -4.35 6.36
C GLN A 193 -14.49 -3.02 6.63
N GLU A 194 -13.85 -1.89 6.34
CA GLU A 194 -14.27 -0.51 6.62
C GLU A 194 -14.21 -0.20 8.11
N THR A 195 -14.98 -0.92 8.92
CA THR A 195 -14.96 -0.86 10.38
C THR A 195 -15.30 -2.24 10.94
N TYR A 196 -14.50 -2.71 11.88
CA TYR A 196 -14.74 -3.96 12.59
C TYR A 196 -15.76 -3.81 13.72
N ARG A 197 -16.09 -2.58 14.15
CA ARG A 197 -17.14 -2.32 15.15
C ARG A 197 -18.52 -2.60 14.56
N ARG A 198 -19.20 -3.66 14.97
CA ARG A 198 -20.54 -4.04 14.45
C ARG A 198 -21.56 -2.92 14.55
N ALA A 199 -21.61 -2.23 15.70
CA ALA A 199 -22.53 -1.13 15.91
C ALA A 199 -22.28 0.05 14.95
N ALA A 200 -21.00 0.39 14.71
CA ALA A 200 -20.65 1.41 13.74
C ALA A 200 -20.95 0.94 12.31
N TYR A 201 -20.62 -0.31 12.00
CA TYR A 201 -20.87 -0.91 10.69
C TYR A 201 -22.34 -0.89 10.31
N ALA A 202 -23.23 -1.36 11.19
CA ALA A 202 -24.68 -1.39 10.96
C ALA A 202 -25.24 0.02 10.71
N ARG A 203 -24.80 1.00 11.50
CA ARG A 203 -25.18 2.41 11.33
C ARG A 203 -24.70 2.99 10.00
N LEU A 204 -23.48 2.65 9.57
CA LEU A 204 -22.82 3.23 8.40
C LEU A 204 -23.19 2.54 7.08
N HIS A 205 -23.77 1.34 7.14
CA HIS A 205 -24.22 0.54 6.00
C HIS A 205 -25.71 0.17 6.15
N PRO A 206 -26.63 1.15 6.11
CA PRO A 206 -28.05 0.95 6.44
C PRO A 206 -28.82 0.06 5.44
N ALA A 207 -28.35 -0.08 4.19
CA ALA A 207 -29.04 -0.86 3.17
C ALA A 207 -28.09 -1.40 2.07
N GLY A 208 -28.58 -2.41 1.35
CA GLY A 208 -27.84 -3.16 0.33
C GLY A 208 -27.15 -4.41 0.89
N ARG A 209 -26.53 -5.21 0.03
CA ARG A 209 -25.85 -6.46 0.43
C ARG A 209 -24.70 -6.19 1.40
N LYS A 210 -24.07 -5.02 1.33
CA LYS A 210 -23.02 -4.60 2.27
C LYS A 210 -23.53 -4.39 3.70
N ALA A 211 -24.83 -4.27 3.95
CA ALA A 211 -25.37 -4.17 5.32
C ALA A 211 -25.10 -5.45 6.14
N ASP A 212 -24.94 -6.59 5.48
CA ASP A 212 -24.59 -7.85 6.12
C ASP A 212 -23.09 -7.85 6.51
N TYR A 213 -22.85 -7.65 7.81
CA TYR A 213 -21.52 -7.62 8.40
C TYR A 213 -20.79 -8.97 8.25
N ASP A 214 -21.48 -10.07 8.52
CA ASP A 214 -20.87 -11.40 8.59
C ASP A 214 -20.56 -11.94 7.19
N TRP A 215 -21.43 -11.65 6.22
CA TRP A 215 -21.19 -11.87 4.79
C TRP A 215 -19.90 -11.20 4.33
N ARG A 216 -19.66 -9.98 4.81
CA ARG A 216 -18.48 -9.19 4.44
C ARG A 216 -17.21 -9.63 5.16
N LEU A 217 -17.30 -9.88 6.47
CA LEU A 217 -16.16 -10.28 7.29
C LEU A 217 -15.58 -11.61 6.82
N SER A 218 -16.45 -12.58 6.48
CA SER A 218 -16.06 -13.93 6.03
C SER A 218 -15.64 -14.00 4.55
N ALA A 219 -15.60 -12.88 3.83
CA ALA A 219 -15.28 -12.87 2.41
C ALA A 219 -13.84 -13.30 2.11
N MET A 220 -12.89 -12.98 3.00
CA MET A 220 -11.50 -13.40 2.84
C MET A 220 -11.32 -14.90 3.03
N ASP A 221 -12.07 -15.51 3.96
CA ASP A 221 -12.12 -16.97 4.11
C ASP A 221 -12.65 -17.63 2.83
N ARG A 222 -13.73 -17.10 2.24
CA ARG A 222 -14.26 -17.62 0.96
C ARG A 222 -13.26 -17.45 -0.18
N ALA A 223 -12.55 -16.32 -0.25
CA ALA A 223 -11.54 -16.06 -1.26
C ALA A 223 -10.37 -17.07 -1.18
N LEU A 224 -9.81 -17.29 0.02
CA LEU A 224 -8.72 -18.24 0.24
C LEU A 224 -9.19 -19.70 0.00
N ALA A 225 -10.38 -20.06 0.48
CA ALA A 225 -10.98 -21.38 0.24
C ALA A 225 -11.27 -21.65 -1.24
N ALA A 226 -11.51 -20.61 -2.05
CA ALA A 226 -11.64 -20.70 -3.50
C ALA A 226 -10.29 -20.82 -4.24
N GLY A 227 -9.17 -20.78 -3.51
CA GLY A 227 -7.82 -20.98 -4.05
C GLY A 227 -7.11 -19.69 -4.48
N LEU A 228 -7.55 -18.50 -4.05
CA LEU A 228 -6.76 -17.28 -4.22
C LEU A 228 -5.54 -17.33 -3.31
N ASP A 229 -4.37 -16.94 -3.81
CA ASP A 229 -3.12 -16.98 -3.03
C ASP A 229 -2.90 -15.70 -2.21
N ASP A 230 -3.33 -14.55 -2.74
CA ASP A 230 -3.09 -13.24 -2.15
C ASP A 230 -4.41 -12.51 -1.87
N VAL A 231 -4.66 -12.22 -0.59
CA VAL A 231 -5.74 -11.33 -0.15
C VAL A 231 -5.20 -10.06 0.51
N GLY A 232 -5.98 -8.97 0.45
CA GLY A 232 -5.63 -7.69 1.04
C GLY A 232 -6.76 -7.11 1.88
N ILE A 233 -6.54 -7.00 3.18
CA ILE A 233 -7.53 -6.44 4.12
C ILE A 233 -7.30 -4.93 4.31
N GLY A 234 -8.25 -4.24 4.93
CA GLY A 234 -8.11 -2.83 5.24
C GLY A 234 -9.22 -2.27 6.11
N VAL A 235 -8.99 -1.08 6.64
CA VAL A 235 -9.93 -0.31 7.48
C VAL A 235 -10.03 1.10 6.89
N LEU A 236 -11.24 1.66 6.90
CA LEU A 236 -11.46 3.07 6.59
C LEU A 236 -11.38 3.88 7.90
N PHE A 237 -10.18 4.37 8.20
CA PHE A 237 -9.90 5.10 9.43
C PHE A 237 -10.66 6.44 9.44
N GLY A 238 -11.36 6.73 10.53
CA GLY A 238 -12.30 7.86 10.60
C GLY A 238 -13.71 7.45 11.04
N LEU A 239 -14.07 6.17 10.85
CA LEU A 239 -15.41 5.65 11.13
C LEU A 239 -15.65 5.25 12.59
N ALA A 240 -14.59 4.78 13.26
CA ALA A 240 -14.56 4.37 14.67
C ALA A 240 -13.14 4.56 15.24
N ASP A 241 -12.97 4.31 16.54
CA ASP A 241 -11.67 4.44 17.22
C ASP A 241 -10.59 3.59 16.54
N TRP A 242 -9.54 4.25 16.05
CA TRP A 242 -8.48 3.63 15.28
C TRP A 242 -7.71 2.56 16.07
N ARG A 243 -7.68 2.66 17.40
CA ARG A 243 -6.97 1.69 18.26
C ARG A 243 -7.68 0.34 18.19
N PHE A 244 -9.00 0.35 18.41
CA PHE A 244 -9.79 -0.86 18.24
C PHE A 244 -9.70 -1.43 16.82
N GLU A 245 -9.83 -0.58 15.81
CA GLU A 245 -9.77 -1.02 14.42
C GLU A 245 -8.42 -1.66 14.08
N LEU A 246 -7.33 -1.12 14.62
CA LEU A 246 -5.98 -1.70 14.48
C LEU A 246 -5.91 -3.09 15.12
N LEU A 247 -6.36 -3.26 16.36
CA LEU A 247 -6.36 -4.56 17.04
C LEU A 247 -7.25 -5.58 16.32
N ALA A 248 -8.43 -5.17 15.88
CA ALA A 248 -9.34 -6.03 15.12
C ALA A 248 -8.75 -6.46 13.77
N LEU A 249 -8.05 -5.54 13.08
CA LEU A 249 -7.34 -5.85 11.85
C LEU A 249 -6.18 -6.83 12.09
N LEU A 250 -5.40 -6.67 13.17
CA LEU A 250 -4.36 -7.64 13.55
C LEU A 250 -4.97 -9.00 13.91
N ARG A 251 -6.11 -9.02 14.59
CA ARG A 251 -6.84 -10.26 14.88
C ARG A 251 -7.33 -10.95 13.60
N HIS A 252 -7.80 -10.18 12.61
CA HIS A 252 -8.17 -10.72 11.30
C HIS A 252 -6.95 -11.29 10.57
N SER A 253 -5.81 -10.59 10.60
CA SER A 253 -4.55 -11.09 10.04
C SER A 253 -4.16 -12.44 10.64
N ALA A 254 -4.20 -12.55 11.97
CA ALA A 254 -3.90 -13.78 12.69
C ALA A 254 -4.91 -14.89 12.41
N HIS A 255 -6.21 -14.57 12.27
CA HIS A 255 -7.25 -15.53 11.90
C HIS A 255 -6.98 -16.17 10.53
N LEU A 256 -6.64 -15.36 9.52
CA LEU A 256 -6.34 -15.87 8.18
C LEU A 256 -5.11 -16.78 8.20
N GLU A 257 -4.06 -16.39 8.92
CA GLU A 257 -2.85 -17.21 9.07
C GLU A 257 -3.12 -18.53 9.81
N GLN A 258 -3.89 -18.49 10.90
CA GLN A 258 -4.25 -19.68 11.68
C GLN A 258 -5.15 -20.66 10.89
N THR A 259 -6.06 -20.13 10.08
CA THR A 259 -7.08 -20.93 9.38
C THR A 259 -6.59 -21.44 8.02
N HIS A 260 -5.83 -20.62 7.29
CA HIS A 260 -5.43 -20.89 5.91
C HIS A 260 -3.92 -21.03 5.73
N GLY A 261 -3.13 -20.93 6.81
CA GLY A 261 -1.67 -21.03 6.77
C GLY A 261 -0.95 -19.80 6.23
N VAL A 262 -1.70 -18.74 5.87
CA VAL A 262 -1.14 -17.51 5.32
C VAL A 262 -1.96 -16.29 5.75
N GLY A 263 -1.26 -15.26 6.24
CA GLY A 263 -1.87 -13.96 6.52
C GLY A 263 -2.16 -13.15 5.24
N PRO A 264 -2.70 -11.93 5.37
CA PRO A 264 -2.93 -11.05 4.23
C PRO A 264 -1.61 -10.63 3.58
N HIS A 265 -1.59 -10.62 2.25
CA HIS A 265 -0.48 -10.10 1.44
C HIS A 265 -0.30 -8.59 1.68
N THR A 266 -1.42 -7.87 1.81
CA THR A 266 -1.41 -6.41 2.06
C THR A 266 -2.45 -5.97 3.08
N VAL A 267 -2.13 -4.91 3.81
CA VAL A 267 -3.05 -4.10 4.60
C VAL A 267 -3.16 -2.71 3.99
N SER A 268 -4.38 -2.25 3.73
CA SER A 268 -4.66 -0.89 3.27
C SER A 268 -5.13 0.00 4.43
N VAL A 269 -4.58 1.21 4.51
CA VAL A 269 -4.84 2.16 5.60
C VAL A 269 -5.46 3.50 5.13
N PRO A 270 -6.54 3.51 4.33
CA PRO A 270 -7.18 4.75 3.91
C PRO A 270 -7.76 5.52 5.11
N ARG A 271 -7.46 6.82 5.22
CA ARG A 271 -8.24 7.75 6.04
C ARG A 271 -9.49 8.21 5.29
N LEU A 272 -10.54 8.50 6.03
CA LEU A 272 -11.78 9.04 5.48
C LEU A 272 -11.50 10.44 4.90
N GLU A 273 -11.88 10.62 3.63
CA GLU A 273 -11.73 11.88 2.91
C GLU A 273 -13.11 12.38 2.49
N PRO A 274 -13.32 13.70 2.37
CA PRO A 274 -14.57 14.29 1.92
C PRO A 274 -15.03 13.71 0.57
N ALA A 275 -16.31 13.35 0.53
CA ALA A 275 -16.99 12.78 -0.62
C ALA A 275 -18.28 13.53 -0.91
N THR A 276 -18.58 13.76 -2.19
CA THR A 276 -19.80 14.44 -2.64
C THR A 276 -21.04 13.74 -2.11
N GLY A 277 -21.95 14.50 -1.49
CA GLY A 277 -23.22 13.97 -0.96
C GLY A 277 -23.10 13.17 0.34
N SER A 278 -21.94 13.21 1.03
CA SER A 278 -21.73 12.51 2.30
C SER A 278 -21.37 13.44 3.44
N GLU A 279 -22.25 13.55 4.43
CA GLU A 279 -21.97 14.30 5.65
C GLU A 279 -20.95 13.60 6.55
N VAL A 280 -21.05 12.28 6.67
CA VAL A 280 -20.13 11.45 7.47
C VAL A 280 -18.69 11.60 6.98
N SER A 281 -18.47 11.73 5.68
CA SER A 281 -17.12 11.95 5.13
C SER A 281 -16.56 13.35 5.42
N ARG A 282 -17.43 14.37 5.49
CA ARG A 282 -17.06 15.76 5.80
C ARG A 282 -16.82 15.97 7.29
N ARG A 283 -17.53 15.23 8.13
CA ARG A 283 -17.38 15.20 9.58
C ARG A 283 -17.25 13.76 10.07
N PRO A 284 -16.04 13.17 9.96
CA PRO A 284 -15.78 11.80 10.41
C PRO A 284 -16.20 11.61 11.87
N PRO A 285 -16.88 10.51 12.23
CA PRO A 285 -17.26 10.23 13.63
C PRO A 285 -16.07 10.08 14.58
N ALA A 286 -14.93 9.60 14.08
CA ALA A 286 -13.72 9.35 14.86
C ALA A 286 -12.47 9.69 14.03
N PRO A 287 -12.20 10.98 13.76
CA PRO A 287 -11.11 11.40 12.89
C PRO A 287 -9.75 10.95 13.43
N VAL A 288 -8.83 10.61 12.54
CA VAL A 288 -7.47 10.17 12.90
C VAL A 288 -6.47 11.27 12.58
N SER A 289 -5.84 11.82 13.62
CA SER A 289 -4.82 12.86 13.50
C SER A 289 -3.58 12.35 12.76
N ASP A 290 -2.77 13.26 12.22
CA ASP A 290 -1.50 12.91 11.58
C ASP A 290 -0.50 12.24 12.55
N ALA A 291 -0.53 12.61 13.83
CA ALA A 291 0.28 11.95 14.87
C ALA A 291 -0.17 10.50 15.09
N ASP A 292 -1.48 10.28 15.26
CA ASP A 292 -2.03 8.93 15.44
C ASP A 292 -1.88 8.08 14.18
N PHE A 293 -2.00 8.66 12.98
CA PHE A 293 -1.84 7.94 11.73
C PHE A 293 -0.39 7.43 11.53
N ARG A 294 0.60 8.25 11.89
CA ARG A 294 2.01 7.84 11.92
C ARG A 294 2.25 6.70 12.91
N LYS A 295 1.68 6.82 14.11
CA LYS A 295 1.72 5.77 15.14
C LYS A 295 1.08 4.47 14.64
N LEU A 296 -0.08 4.55 14.02
CA LEU A 296 -0.79 3.42 13.41
C LEU A 296 0.06 2.69 12.37
N ILE A 297 0.67 3.43 11.42
CA ILE A 297 1.52 2.83 10.39
C ILE A 297 2.75 2.16 11.00
N ALA A 298 3.37 2.80 11.99
CA ALA A 298 4.52 2.26 12.69
C ALA A 298 4.17 0.95 13.41
N ILE A 299 3.06 0.92 14.15
CA ILE A 299 2.61 -0.29 14.86
C ILE A 299 2.28 -1.40 13.88
N LEU A 300 1.59 -1.11 12.76
CA LEU A 300 1.31 -2.13 11.73
C LEU A 300 2.59 -2.73 11.16
N ARG A 301 3.61 -1.91 10.87
CA ARG A 301 4.88 -2.41 10.34
C ARG A 301 5.61 -3.30 11.34
N LEU A 302 5.51 -3.01 12.63
CA LEU A 302 6.07 -3.87 13.69
C LEU A 302 5.27 -5.15 13.90
N ALA A 303 3.94 -5.06 13.86
CA ALA A 303 3.05 -6.16 14.17
C ALA A 303 2.97 -7.23 13.06
N VAL A 304 2.93 -6.81 11.80
CA VAL A 304 2.87 -7.69 10.62
C VAL A 304 4.01 -7.38 9.66
N PRO A 305 5.27 -7.70 10.03
CA PRO A 305 6.47 -7.18 9.38
C PRO A 305 6.59 -7.58 7.91
N TYR A 306 6.08 -8.75 7.53
CA TYR A 306 6.12 -9.25 6.15
C TYR A 306 4.93 -8.82 5.29
N THR A 307 3.87 -8.29 5.89
CA THR A 307 2.69 -7.81 5.15
C THR A 307 2.94 -6.44 4.54
N GLY A 308 2.58 -6.28 3.27
CA GLY A 308 2.71 -5.00 2.57
C GLY A 308 1.71 -3.97 3.12
N ILE A 309 2.14 -2.73 3.36
CA ILE A 309 1.24 -1.64 3.74
C ILE A 309 0.99 -0.76 2.51
N ILE A 310 -0.29 -0.55 2.18
CA ILE A 310 -0.75 0.24 1.04
C ILE A 310 -1.26 1.59 1.51
N LEU A 311 -0.73 2.66 0.90
CA LEU A 311 -1.22 4.02 1.07
C LEU A 311 -1.73 4.60 -0.26
N SER A 312 -2.96 5.11 -0.27
CA SER A 312 -3.57 5.70 -1.46
C SER A 312 -3.27 7.20 -1.59
N THR A 313 -3.73 7.83 -2.67
CA THR A 313 -3.64 9.28 -2.95
C THR A 313 -4.55 10.16 -2.10
N ARG A 314 -5.07 9.63 -0.98
CA ARG A 314 -5.82 10.39 0.03
C ARG A 314 -4.92 11.36 0.79
N GLU A 315 -3.66 10.98 0.97
CA GLU A 315 -2.72 11.71 1.80
C GLU A 315 -1.93 12.80 1.06
N THR A 316 -1.58 13.85 1.81
CA THR A 316 -0.69 14.91 1.33
C THR A 316 0.70 14.37 0.98
N PRO A 317 1.45 15.02 0.07
CA PRO A 317 2.83 14.60 -0.23
C PRO A 317 3.73 14.49 1.00
N ALA A 318 3.54 15.36 2.00
CA ALA A 318 4.28 15.33 3.26
C ALA A 318 3.99 14.07 4.07
N MET A 319 2.71 13.80 4.34
CA MET A 319 2.31 12.60 5.07
C MET A 319 2.74 11.33 4.34
N ARG A 320 2.67 11.30 3.00
CA ARG A 320 3.14 10.17 2.19
C ARG A 320 4.63 9.87 2.38
N ARG A 321 5.48 10.88 2.54
CA ARG A 321 6.91 10.68 2.82
C ARG A 321 7.13 10.07 4.20
N GLU A 322 6.44 10.61 5.20
CA GLU A 322 6.55 10.12 6.58
C GLU A 322 6.03 8.68 6.69
N ALA A 323 4.86 8.41 6.13
CA ALA A 323 4.28 7.08 6.05
C ALA A 323 5.20 6.08 5.33
N PHE A 324 5.86 6.49 4.25
CA PHE A 324 6.86 5.67 3.56
C PHE A 324 8.03 5.32 4.48
N ALA A 325 8.60 6.31 5.17
CA ALA A 325 9.69 6.06 6.10
C ALA A 325 9.29 5.10 7.24
N LEU A 326 8.05 5.19 7.73
CA LEU A 326 7.59 4.41 8.87
C LEU A 326 7.18 2.98 8.55
N GLY A 327 6.70 2.69 7.34
CA GLY A 327 6.22 1.34 7.06
C GLY A 327 5.56 1.10 5.72
N VAL A 328 5.07 2.12 5.02
CA VAL A 328 4.40 1.92 3.73
C VAL A 328 5.35 1.29 2.71
N SER A 329 4.85 0.28 2.00
CA SER A 329 5.60 -0.47 0.98
C SER A 329 5.03 -0.30 -0.43
N GLN A 330 3.76 0.12 -0.55
CA GLN A 330 3.12 0.35 -1.84
C GLN A 330 2.28 1.63 -1.79
N ILE A 331 2.31 2.40 -2.88
CA ILE A 331 1.53 3.63 -3.02
C ILE A 331 0.85 3.71 -4.38
N SER A 332 -0.30 4.37 -4.41
CA SER A 332 -0.89 4.78 -5.69
C SER A 332 -0.24 6.06 -6.20
N ALA A 333 0.01 6.17 -7.50
CA ALA A 333 0.60 7.36 -8.13
C ALA A 333 -0.18 7.77 -9.38
N GLY A 334 -0.31 9.09 -9.62
CA GLY A 334 -1.09 9.62 -10.75
C GLY A 334 -2.57 9.25 -10.74
N SER A 335 -3.13 8.91 -9.58
CA SER A 335 -4.43 8.24 -9.47
C SER A 335 -5.61 9.11 -9.90
N ARG A 336 -6.61 8.45 -10.47
CA ARG A 336 -7.94 8.97 -10.74
C ARG A 336 -8.97 8.15 -9.98
N THR A 337 -9.98 8.80 -9.41
CA THR A 337 -10.97 8.18 -8.50
C THR A 337 -12.37 8.10 -9.09
N ASN A 338 -12.49 8.34 -10.41
CA ASN A 338 -13.71 8.30 -11.19
C ASN A 338 -13.55 7.39 -12.43
N PRO A 339 -14.62 6.73 -12.90
CA PRO A 339 -14.56 5.97 -14.14
C PRO A 339 -14.28 6.85 -15.36
N GLY A 340 -13.23 6.51 -16.11
CA GLY A 340 -12.80 7.26 -17.30
C GLY A 340 -11.91 8.47 -17.01
N GLY A 341 -11.45 8.64 -15.77
CA GLY A 341 -10.71 9.82 -15.34
C GLY A 341 -9.29 9.95 -15.90
N TYR A 342 -8.71 8.90 -16.51
CA TYR A 342 -7.39 9.02 -17.13
C TYR A 342 -7.45 9.67 -18.51
N ALA A 343 -8.47 9.36 -19.31
CA ALA A 343 -8.72 9.95 -20.61
C ALA A 343 -9.35 11.34 -20.54
N ASP A 344 -10.12 11.61 -19.49
CA ASP A 344 -10.82 12.89 -19.27
C ASP A 344 -10.38 13.51 -17.93
N ALA A 345 -9.19 14.11 -17.95
CA ALA A 345 -8.48 14.57 -16.77
C ALA A 345 -9.17 15.71 -16.00
N ASP A 346 -10.02 16.49 -16.68
CA ASP A 346 -10.69 17.68 -16.15
C ASP A 346 -12.04 17.33 -15.51
N ARG A 347 -12.53 16.11 -15.74
CA ARG A 347 -13.85 15.67 -15.30
C ARG A 347 -13.79 14.97 -13.95
N GLN A 348 -14.34 15.63 -12.91
CA GLN A 348 -14.41 15.11 -11.54
C GLN A 348 -15.84 14.75 -11.05
N ASP A 349 -16.86 14.92 -11.91
CA ASP A 349 -18.29 14.75 -11.60
C ASP A 349 -18.73 13.30 -11.23
N ALA A 350 -17.78 12.36 -11.23
CA ALA A 350 -17.99 10.94 -10.94
C ALA A 350 -16.97 10.37 -9.93
N ALA A 351 -16.25 11.21 -9.19
CA ALA A 351 -15.19 10.79 -8.27
C ALA A 351 -15.73 10.20 -6.95
N GLN A 352 -15.06 9.17 -6.43
CA GLN A 352 -15.45 8.52 -5.18
C GLN A 352 -15.15 9.38 -3.93
N PHE A 353 -14.05 10.13 -3.96
CA PHE A 353 -13.58 10.98 -2.86
C PHE A 353 -12.60 12.03 -3.39
N SER A 354 -12.39 13.08 -2.59
CA SER A 354 -11.45 14.18 -2.88
C SER A 354 -9.99 13.72 -2.73
N LEU A 355 -9.12 14.11 -3.67
CA LEU A 355 -7.70 13.76 -3.60
C LEU A 355 -6.93 14.72 -2.67
N GLY A 356 -6.03 14.21 -1.84
CA GLY A 356 -5.19 14.99 -0.91
C GLY A 356 -4.05 15.80 -1.56
N GLY A 357 -4.27 16.29 -2.79
CA GLY A 357 -3.27 16.91 -3.66
C GLY A 357 -2.74 15.92 -4.71
N SER A 358 -3.10 16.14 -5.98
CA SER A 358 -2.64 15.29 -7.08
C SER A 358 -1.23 15.70 -7.52
N VAL A 359 -0.31 14.73 -7.60
CA VAL A 359 1.03 14.93 -8.16
C VAL A 359 1.18 14.00 -9.35
N SER A 360 1.54 14.54 -10.51
CA SER A 360 1.78 13.74 -11.72
C SER A 360 2.91 12.74 -11.48
N ARG A 361 2.84 11.56 -12.11
CA ARG A 361 3.87 10.53 -11.93
C ARG A 361 5.27 11.04 -12.24
N LYS A 362 5.49 11.81 -13.32
CA LYS A 362 6.81 12.35 -13.68
C LYS A 362 7.38 13.22 -12.55
N ARG A 363 6.55 14.07 -11.94
CA ARG A 363 6.94 14.85 -10.76
C ARG A 363 7.17 13.95 -9.56
N TYR A 364 6.34 12.93 -9.35
CA TYR A 364 6.46 12.03 -8.20
C TYR A 364 7.67 11.09 -8.27
N VAL A 365 8.03 10.57 -9.44
CA VAL A 365 9.24 9.75 -9.65
C VAL A 365 10.48 10.61 -9.48
N ARG A 366 10.52 11.83 -10.07
CA ARG A 366 11.61 12.78 -9.83
C ARG A 366 11.69 13.20 -8.35
N TYR A 367 10.55 13.34 -7.70
CA TYR A 367 10.44 13.63 -6.27
C TYR A 367 11.01 12.50 -5.39
N LEU A 368 10.79 11.24 -5.79
CA LEU A 368 11.41 10.09 -5.14
C LEU A 368 12.90 9.99 -5.46
N GLU A 369 13.32 10.17 -6.72
CA GLU A 369 14.71 10.05 -7.17
C GLU A 369 15.67 11.04 -6.51
N VAL A 370 15.20 12.24 -6.13
CA VAL A 370 16.01 13.25 -5.42
C VAL A 370 16.30 12.86 -3.95
N GLY A 371 15.76 11.73 -3.46
CA GLY A 371 16.13 11.20 -2.13
C GLY A 371 16.13 9.68 -1.93
N LEU A 372 15.48 8.86 -2.78
CA LEU A 372 15.18 7.43 -2.52
C LEU A 372 14.95 6.63 -3.83
N GLY A 373 15.48 5.39 -3.91
CA GLY A 373 15.35 4.53 -5.09
C GLY A 373 13.94 3.90 -5.26
N SER A 374 13.25 4.19 -6.36
CA SER A 374 11.93 3.61 -6.69
C SER A 374 12.05 2.25 -7.42
N SER A 375 11.10 1.31 -7.22
CA SER A 375 11.10 -0.01 -7.88
C SER A 375 9.76 -0.32 -8.55
N LEU A 376 9.82 -0.75 -9.81
CA LEU A 376 8.66 -1.20 -10.61
C LEU A 376 8.61 -2.72 -10.78
N ARG A 377 9.43 -3.48 -10.03
CA ARG A 377 9.50 -4.94 -10.19
C ARG A 377 8.22 -5.63 -9.69
N THR A 378 7.86 -6.70 -10.39
CA THR A 378 6.80 -7.65 -10.04
C THR A 378 7.46 -9.02 -9.91
N SER A 379 7.40 -9.65 -8.74
CA SER A 379 7.60 -11.10 -8.64
C SER A 379 6.32 -11.76 -9.12
N GLY A 380 6.40 -12.52 -10.22
CA GLY A 380 5.33 -13.35 -10.76
C GLY A 380 5.89 -14.73 -11.12
N PRO A 381 5.05 -15.76 -11.32
CA PRO A 381 5.52 -17.10 -11.56
C PRO A 381 6.15 -17.16 -12.97
N GLN A 382 7.44 -17.49 -13.05
CA GLN A 382 8.02 -17.97 -14.29
C GLN A 382 7.82 -19.48 -14.37
N GLU A 383 7.22 -19.95 -15.46
CA GLU A 383 7.22 -21.37 -15.81
C GLU A 383 8.67 -21.81 -16.08
N GLY A 384 9.08 -22.91 -15.45
CA GLY A 384 10.32 -23.62 -15.79
C GLY A 384 11.41 -23.64 -14.73
N SER A 385 11.14 -24.21 -13.55
CA SER A 385 12.17 -24.96 -12.81
C SER A 385 11.48 -25.95 -11.86
N GLY A 386 11.73 -27.24 -12.06
CA GLY A 386 11.14 -28.30 -11.23
C GLY A 386 11.52 -28.20 -9.75
N THR A 387 10.57 -28.63 -8.92
CA THR A 387 10.68 -29.06 -7.51
C THR A 387 10.69 -28.01 -6.37
N ARG A 388 9.48 -27.55 -5.99
CA ARG A 388 8.86 -27.47 -4.63
C ARG A 388 7.82 -26.34 -4.60
N ASN A 389 6.65 -26.61 -4.01
CA ASN A 389 5.50 -25.69 -3.94
C ASN A 389 5.86 -24.41 -3.14
N TRP A 390 5.33 -23.25 -3.53
CA TRP A 390 5.65 -21.94 -2.92
C TRP A 390 5.26 -21.87 -1.43
N ALA A 391 4.23 -22.62 -1.04
CA ALA A 391 3.76 -22.78 0.34
C ALA A 391 4.75 -23.55 1.24
N ASP A 392 5.64 -24.36 0.67
CA ASP A 392 6.56 -25.22 1.43
C ASP A 392 7.91 -24.55 1.75
N ARG A 393 8.08 -23.26 1.41
CA ARG A 393 9.32 -22.51 1.64
C ARG A 393 9.24 -21.67 2.91
N SER A 394 10.34 -21.62 3.67
CA SER A 394 10.42 -20.75 4.84
C SER A 394 10.28 -19.26 4.44
N PRO A 395 9.79 -18.37 5.32
CA PRO A 395 9.62 -16.95 5.01
C PRO A 395 10.90 -16.27 4.51
N SER A 396 12.07 -16.71 5.00
CA SER A 396 13.38 -16.20 4.58
C SER A 396 13.83 -16.72 3.21
N GLU A 397 13.44 -17.94 2.82
CA GLU A 397 13.74 -18.51 1.51
C GLU A 397 12.87 -17.95 0.38
N ARG A 398 11.64 -17.50 0.69
CA ARG A 398 10.76 -16.82 -0.28
C ARG A 398 11.33 -15.48 -0.79
N PHE A 399 12.38 -14.96 -0.16
CA PHE A 399 12.91 -13.62 -0.42
C PHE A 399 14.35 -13.58 -0.97
N ARG A 400 15.11 -14.69 -0.93
CA ARG A 400 16.57 -14.69 -1.20
C ARG A 400 17.00 -14.58 -2.67
N GLU A 401 16.11 -14.57 -3.66
CA GLU A 401 16.46 -14.31 -5.07
C GLU A 401 16.22 -12.84 -5.47
N THR A 402 16.97 -11.90 -4.88
CA THR A 402 17.16 -10.56 -5.48
C THR A 402 18.53 -9.97 -5.10
N SER A 403 19.62 -10.65 -5.45
CA SER A 403 20.95 -10.02 -5.55
C SER A 403 21.20 -9.58 -7.00
N TRP A 404 21.82 -8.41 -7.18
CA TRP A 404 22.15 -7.88 -8.50
C TRP A 404 23.22 -8.75 -9.17
N SER A 405 23.03 -9.15 -10.43
CA SER A 405 24.14 -9.71 -11.21
C SER A 405 25.12 -8.58 -11.59
N PRO A 406 26.45 -8.80 -11.49
CA PRO A 406 27.47 -7.79 -11.81
C PRO A 406 27.42 -7.23 -13.24
N GLU A 407 26.72 -7.91 -14.15
CA GLU A 407 26.60 -7.54 -15.56
C GLU A 407 25.60 -6.38 -15.80
N ILE A 408 24.57 -6.22 -14.96
CA ILE A 408 23.55 -5.16 -15.12
C ILE A 408 24.13 -3.77 -14.83
N LEU A 409 25.09 -3.68 -13.90
CA LEU A 409 25.73 -2.42 -13.51
C LEU A 409 26.64 -1.82 -14.61
N ARG A 410 27.01 -2.62 -15.62
CA ARG A 410 27.86 -2.20 -16.74
C ARG A 410 27.06 -1.69 -17.95
N HIS A 411 25.73 -1.73 -17.89
CA HIS A 411 24.88 -1.39 -19.03
C HIS A 411 24.86 0.14 -19.32
N PRO A 412 24.86 0.58 -20.59
CA PRO A 412 24.98 2.00 -20.96
C PRO A 412 23.84 2.93 -20.50
N TRP A 413 22.70 2.37 -20.09
CA TRP A 413 21.51 3.11 -19.63
C TRP A 413 21.49 3.39 -18.12
N VAL A 414 22.49 2.89 -17.37
CA VAL A 414 22.62 3.17 -15.93
C VAL A 414 23.28 4.56 -15.77
N PRO A 415 22.59 5.55 -15.14
CA PRO A 415 23.13 6.89 -14.94
C PRO A 415 24.49 6.86 -14.22
N PHE A 416 25.41 7.76 -14.57
CA PHE A 416 26.74 7.80 -13.96
C PHE A 416 26.68 7.97 -12.42
N SER A 417 25.66 8.67 -11.91
CA SER A 417 25.37 8.81 -10.48
C SER A 417 25.01 7.50 -9.77
N VAL A 418 24.47 6.52 -10.49
CA VAL A 418 24.17 5.16 -9.97
C VAL A 418 25.40 4.26 -10.01
N ARG A 419 26.35 4.52 -10.94
CA ARG A 419 27.65 3.81 -10.98
C ARG A 419 28.53 4.13 -9.75
N ILE A 420 28.38 5.31 -9.16
CA ILE A 420 29.21 5.80 -8.03
C ILE A 420 28.75 5.21 -6.68
N LEU A 421 27.50 4.74 -6.55
CA LEU A 421 26.99 4.14 -5.30
C LEU A 421 27.32 2.64 -5.14
N SER A 422 28.25 2.13 -5.95
CA SER A 422 28.78 0.77 -5.81
C SER A 422 30.28 0.77 -6.11
N VAL A 423 31.06 1.34 -5.20
CA VAL A 423 32.50 1.06 -5.11
C VAL A 423 32.66 -0.15 -4.18
N PRO A 424 33.32 -1.24 -4.60
CA PRO A 424 33.47 -2.43 -3.76
C PRO A 424 34.45 -2.23 -2.59
N ASP A 425 34.29 -3.07 -1.57
CA ASP A 425 35.02 -3.19 -0.28
C ASP A 425 36.56 -3.41 -0.34
N TRP A 426 37.26 -2.80 -1.30
CA TRP A 426 38.74 -2.79 -1.32
C TRP A 426 39.33 -1.46 -0.84
N PHE A 427 38.51 -0.44 -0.57
CA PHE A 427 38.99 0.86 -0.06
C PHE A 427 39.01 0.96 1.48
N THR A 428 38.31 0.06 2.19
CA THR A 428 38.26 0.00 3.66
C THR A 428 39.32 -0.92 4.29
N LYS A 429 40.21 -1.50 3.48
CA LYS A 429 41.30 -2.39 3.94
C LYS A 429 42.71 -1.84 3.79
N ALA A 430 42.87 -0.56 3.41
CA ALA A 430 44.19 0.09 3.31
C ALA A 430 44.54 1.00 4.50
N ALA A 431 43.69 1.07 5.54
CA ALA A 431 43.91 1.92 6.72
C ALA A 431 44.31 1.14 8.00
N SER A 432 44.62 -0.16 7.90
CA SER A 432 44.99 -0.98 9.06
C SER A 432 46.31 -1.75 8.96
N GLN A 433 47.21 -1.43 8.02
CA GLN A 433 48.59 -1.92 8.04
C GLN A 433 49.58 -0.84 7.53
N ASN A 434 50.46 -0.36 8.43
CA ASN A 434 51.63 0.51 8.19
C ASN A 434 52.89 -0.42 8.06
N PRO A 435 54.12 -0.04 7.59
CA PRO A 435 54.64 1.30 7.25
C PRO A 435 55.53 1.41 5.97
N ALA A 436 55.95 2.66 5.67
CA ALA A 436 57.14 3.07 4.91
C ALA A 436 57.29 2.67 3.41
N THR A 437 57.32 3.66 2.51
CA THR A 437 58.52 4.07 1.72
C THR A 437 58.16 5.10 0.64
N GLU A 438 59.01 6.12 0.50
CA GLU A 438 59.02 7.12 -0.57
C GLU A 438 59.27 6.50 -1.95
N LYS A 439 58.61 7.03 -3.01
CA LYS A 439 59.25 7.79 -4.11
C LYS A 439 58.31 8.03 -5.29
N SER A 440 58.40 9.25 -5.80
CA SER A 440 58.13 9.77 -7.15
C SER A 440 57.47 8.84 -8.18
N THR A 441 56.43 9.33 -8.87
CA THR A 441 56.59 9.90 -10.22
C THR A 441 55.27 10.50 -10.76
N SER A 442 55.45 11.61 -11.45
CA SER A 442 54.51 12.45 -12.18
C SER A 442 53.91 11.80 -13.43
N ARG A 443 52.65 12.17 -13.74
CA ARG A 443 51.95 12.30 -15.06
C ARG A 443 50.48 11.92 -14.79
N GLY A 444 49.49 12.79 -14.76
CA GLY A 444 49.19 13.89 -15.67
C GLY A 444 47.79 13.62 -16.24
N PHE A 445 46.74 14.20 -15.64
CA PHE A 445 45.45 14.44 -16.30
C PHE A 445 44.75 15.61 -15.59
N SER A 446 45.06 16.81 -16.08
CA SER A 446 44.37 18.06 -15.79
C SER A 446 43.19 18.21 -16.75
N SER A 447 41.96 18.26 -16.22
CA SER A 447 40.81 19.06 -16.73
C SER A 447 39.50 18.49 -16.18
N SER A 448 39.13 18.83 -14.94
CA SER A 448 37.76 18.62 -14.43
C SER A 448 37.51 19.27 -13.06
N ALA A 449 38.55 19.66 -12.33
CA ALA A 449 38.40 20.31 -11.01
C ALA A 449 38.00 21.80 -11.08
N SER A 450 38.19 22.49 -12.20
CA SER A 450 37.84 23.92 -12.33
C SER A 450 36.39 24.18 -12.77
N ALA A 451 35.64 23.15 -13.20
CA ALA A 451 34.26 23.31 -13.68
C ALA A 451 33.20 23.11 -12.58
N VAL A 452 33.57 22.51 -11.45
CA VAL A 452 32.65 22.22 -10.33
C VAL A 452 32.62 23.38 -9.32
N ALA A 453 33.68 24.19 -9.24
CA ALA A 453 33.76 25.32 -8.31
C ALA A 453 32.95 26.56 -8.76
N SER A 454 32.61 26.71 -10.05
CA SER A 454 31.81 27.85 -10.54
C SER A 454 30.29 27.59 -10.58
N MET A 455 29.85 26.35 -10.36
CA MET A 455 28.42 25.98 -10.33
C MET A 455 27.79 26.07 -8.94
N VAL A 456 28.60 26.13 -7.88
CA VAL A 456 28.11 26.18 -6.48
C VAL A 456 27.86 27.62 -5.99
N ASN A 457 28.38 28.64 -6.66
CA ASN A 457 28.22 30.05 -6.25
C ASN A 457 27.07 30.81 -6.95
N ASN A 458 26.24 30.17 -7.77
CA ASN A 458 25.15 30.83 -8.52
C ASN A 458 23.73 30.33 -8.15
N ILE A 459 23.55 29.75 -6.97
CA ILE A 459 22.22 29.47 -6.38
C ILE A 459 22.11 30.24 -5.06
N SER A 460 22.21 31.57 -5.15
CA SER A 460 21.88 32.49 -4.06
C SER A 460 21.51 33.86 -4.65
N SER A 461 20.44 33.89 -5.44
CA SER A 461 19.72 35.13 -5.80
C SER A 461 18.51 34.69 -6.62
N ASP A 462 17.34 34.57 -5.99
CA ASP A 462 16.00 34.77 -6.57
C ASP A 462 14.94 34.26 -5.59
N LEU A 463 14.73 35.02 -4.51
CA LEU A 463 13.51 35.01 -3.72
C LEU A 463 12.80 36.33 -3.96
N PRO A 464 11.59 36.35 -4.57
CA PRO A 464 10.71 37.50 -4.48
C PRO A 464 9.96 37.45 -3.15
N SER A 465 10.13 38.54 -2.40
CA SER A 465 9.26 38.97 -1.29
C SER A 465 7.81 39.16 -1.73
N SER A 466 6.89 38.97 -0.77
CA SER A 466 5.46 39.36 -0.73
C SER A 466 4.47 38.64 -1.66
N LEU A 467 3.67 37.70 -1.12
CA LEU A 467 2.28 37.86 -0.63
C LEU A 467 1.70 36.50 -0.25
#